data_AF-A0A1Q3DGQ5-F1
#
_entry.id   AF-A0A1Q3DGQ5-F1
#
_cell.length_a   1.000
_cell.length_b   1.000
_cell.length_c   1.000
_cell.angle_alpha   90.00
_cell.angle_beta   90.00
_cell.angle_gamma   90.00
#
_symmetry.space_group_name_H-M   'P 1'
#
loop_
_entity.id
_entity.type
_entity.pdbx_description
1 polymer ?
#
loop_
_entity_poly.entity_id
_entity_poly.type
_entity_poly.pdbx_seq_one_letter_code
_entity_poly.pdbx_strand_id
1 'polypeptide(L)'
;MSRYATHLVSTEERRANRFSYGLKHYIRRLVIAQDLQTYDAVLRCALRIEIDSKRYQQKRTEQGHGKRKAGESSNNKNKKARSDGGQDLKICQECGKGHRGKCLYGTGVCYKCGKQGHLAKECQQRSNQPPNQRVIRCYNCG
;
A
#
# COMPACT_ATOMS: atom_id res chain seq x y z
N MET A 1 -37.93 -40.92 -8.53
CA MET A 1 -36.61 -41.24 -9.15
C MET A 1 -36.40 -40.33 -10.35
N SER A 2 -35.79 -39.17 -10.11
CA SER A 2 -35.59 -38.10 -11.10
C SER A 2 -34.41 -38.46 -11.99
N ARG A 3 -34.66 -38.94 -13.20
CA ARG A 3 -33.61 -39.15 -14.21
C ARG A 3 -33.37 -37.80 -14.90
N TYR A 4 -32.50 -36.99 -14.31
CA TYR A 4 -32.24 -35.64 -14.78
C TYR A 4 -31.51 -35.64 -16.12
N ALA A 5 -31.97 -34.76 -17.00
CA ALA A 5 -31.45 -34.50 -18.33
C ALA A 5 -29.97 -34.06 -18.26
N THR A 6 -29.07 -35.03 -18.41
CA THR A 6 -27.62 -34.82 -18.42
C THR A 6 -27.20 -33.74 -19.41
N HIS A 7 -27.83 -33.72 -20.59
CA HIS A 7 -27.53 -32.71 -21.62
C HIS A 7 -27.99 -31.30 -21.22
N LEU A 8 -29.11 -31.16 -20.51
CA LEU A 8 -29.62 -29.86 -20.06
C LEU A 8 -28.69 -29.27 -18.98
N VAL A 9 -28.32 -30.08 -17.98
CA VAL A 9 -27.37 -29.70 -16.92
C VAL A 9 -26.01 -29.34 -17.51
N SER A 10 -25.50 -30.09 -18.49
CA SER A 10 -24.24 -29.75 -19.16
C SER A 10 -24.30 -28.47 -19.99
N THR A 11 -25.45 -28.13 -20.59
CA THR A 11 -25.63 -26.85 -21.29
C THR A 11 -25.81 -25.67 -20.33
N GLU A 12 -26.51 -25.89 -19.21
CA GLU A 12 -26.69 -24.89 -18.16
C GLU A 12 -25.40 -24.60 -17.42
N GLU A 13 -24.62 -25.63 -17.08
CA GLU A 13 -23.31 -25.50 -16.44
C GLU A 13 -22.31 -24.80 -17.36
N ARG A 14 -22.26 -25.15 -18.65
CA ARG A 14 -21.42 -24.42 -19.62
C ARG A 14 -21.83 -22.96 -19.75
N ARG A 15 -23.14 -22.67 -19.74
CA ARG A 15 -23.67 -21.30 -19.77
C ARG A 15 -23.33 -20.55 -18.47
N ALA A 16 -23.46 -21.20 -17.32
CA ALA A 16 -23.12 -20.66 -16.01
C ALA A 16 -21.63 -20.33 -15.90
N ASN A 17 -20.77 -21.23 -16.36
CA ASN A 17 -19.32 -21.03 -16.42
C ASN A 17 -18.96 -19.88 -17.36
N ARG A 18 -19.53 -19.82 -18.57
CA ARG A 18 -19.28 -18.70 -19.49
C ARG A 18 -19.67 -17.36 -18.87
N PHE A 19 -20.78 -17.31 -18.15
CA PHE A 19 -21.21 -16.12 -17.44
C PHE A 19 -20.27 -15.77 -16.29
N SER A 20 -19.86 -16.74 -15.48
CA SER A 20 -18.96 -16.51 -14.34
C SER A 20 -17.61 -15.94 -14.78
N TYR A 21 -17.08 -16.35 -15.94
CA TYR A 21 -15.87 -15.76 -16.54
C TYR A 21 -16.03 -14.30 -16.96
N GLY A 22 -17.24 -13.87 -17.34
CA GLY A 22 -17.55 -12.48 -17.69
C GLY A 22 -17.75 -11.56 -16.49
N LEU A 23 -17.86 -12.11 -15.27
CA LEU A 23 -18.02 -11.32 -14.05
C LEU A 23 -16.70 -10.67 -13.60
N LYS A 24 -16.80 -9.53 -12.93
CA LYS A 24 -15.64 -8.88 -12.30
C LYS A 24 -14.92 -9.86 -11.37
N HIS A 25 -13.59 -9.82 -11.33
CA HIS A 25 -12.76 -10.79 -10.60
C HIS A 25 -13.21 -11.02 -9.14
N TYR A 26 -13.58 -9.95 -8.42
CA TYR A 26 -14.03 -10.07 -7.02
C TYR A 26 -15.39 -10.79 -6.90
N ILE A 27 -16.31 -10.58 -7.84
CA ILE A 27 -17.60 -11.26 -7.89
C ILE A 27 -17.38 -12.72 -8.26
N ARG A 28 -16.60 -12.96 -9.34
CA ARG A 28 -16.27 -14.30 -9.84
C ARG A 28 -15.68 -15.19 -8.75
N ARG A 29 -14.71 -14.67 -7.97
CA ARG A 29 -14.08 -15.41 -6.86
C ARG A 29 -15.11 -15.89 -5.83
N LEU A 30 -16.07 -15.03 -5.47
CA LEU A 30 -17.10 -15.35 -4.47
C LEU A 30 -18.17 -16.30 -5.01
N VAL A 31 -18.50 -16.18 -6.30
CA VAL A 31 -19.44 -17.07 -6.99
C VAL A 31 -18.87 -18.47 -7.15
N ILE A 32 -17.58 -18.60 -7.55
CA ILE A 32 -16.91 -19.91 -7.67
C ILE A 32 -16.86 -20.62 -6.33
N ALA A 33 -16.61 -19.89 -5.23
CA ALA A 33 -16.60 -20.46 -3.89
C ALA A 33 -17.94 -21.04 -3.42
N GLN A 34 -19.04 -20.79 -4.14
CA GLN A 34 -20.37 -21.37 -3.85
C GLN A 34 -20.69 -22.62 -4.69
N ASP A 35 -19.78 -23.08 -5.58
CA ASP A 35 -19.93 -24.28 -6.42
C ASP A 35 -21.31 -24.40 -7.11
N LEU A 36 -21.79 -23.31 -7.69
CA LEU A 36 -23.10 -23.24 -8.34
C LEU A 36 -23.04 -23.75 -9.78
N GLN A 37 -23.86 -24.76 -10.09
CA GLN A 37 -23.90 -25.39 -11.42
C GLN A 37 -24.98 -24.85 -12.36
N THR A 38 -25.98 -24.12 -11.85
CA THR A 38 -27.06 -23.57 -12.67
C THR A 38 -26.84 -22.09 -12.97
N TYR A 39 -27.18 -21.69 -14.20
CA TYR A 39 -27.04 -20.30 -14.65
C TYR A 39 -27.83 -19.33 -13.77
N ASP A 40 -29.06 -19.71 -13.39
CA ASP A 40 -29.92 -18.89 -12.53
C ASP A 40 -29.32 -18.70 -11.13
N ALA A 41 -28.76 -19.75 -10.51
CA ALA A 41 -28.13 -19.62 -9.20
C ALA A 41 -26.90 -18.71 -9.24
N VAL A 42 -26.06 -18.87 -10.27
CA VAL A 42 -24.89 -18.01 -10.49
C VAL A 42 -25.31 -16.55 -10.69
N LEU A 43 -26.36 -16.30 -11.47
CA LEU A 43 -26.88 -14.95 -11.72
C LEU A 43 -27.40 -14.31 -10.43
N ARG A 44 -28.25 -15.01 -9.68
CA ARG A 44 -28.80 -14.51 -8.40
C ARG A 44 -27.69 -14.23 -7.38
N CYS A 45 -26.69 -15.10 -7.32
CA CYS A 45 -25.54 -14.93 -6.45
C CYS A 45 -24.71 -13.70 -6.84
N ALA A 46 -24.39 -13.55 -8.13
CA ALA A 46 -23.65 -12.40 -8.65
C ALA A 46 -24.37 -11.08 -8.36
N LEU A 47 -25.70 -11.03 -8.59
CA LEU A 47 -26.51 -9.85 -8.29
C LEU A 47 -26.48 -9.49 -6.80
N ARG A 48 -26.61 -10.47 -5.91
CA ARG A 48 -26.55 -10.24 -4.45
C ARG A 48 -25.19 -9.66 -4.02
N ILE A 49 -24.10 -10.20 -4.57
CA ILE A 49 -22.75 -9.69 -4.32
C ILE A 49 -22.58 -8.26 -4.84
N GLU A 50 -23.12 -7.93 -6.02
CA GLU A 50 -23.06 -6.56 -6.55
C GLU A 50 -23.81 -5.56 -5.68
N ILE A 51 -25.02 -5.92 -5.21
CA ILE A 51 -25.82 -5.07 -4.33
C ILE A 51 -25.08 -4.82 -3.02
N ASP A 52 -24.51 -5.86 -2.41
CA ASP A 52 -23.74 -5.72 -1.16
C ASP A 52 -22.49 -4.87 -1.36
N SER A 53 -21.76 -5.08 -2.46
CA SER A 53 -20.60 -4.28 -2.83
C SER A 53 -20.93 -2.80 -3.02
N LYS A 54 -22.06 -2.48 -3.68
CA LYS A 54 -22.55 -1.09 -3.85
C LYS A 54 -22.95 -0.47 -2.53
N ARG A 55 -23.66 -1.21 -1.66
CA ARG A 55 -24.04 -0.74 -0.31
C ARG A 55 -22.82 -0.47 0.56
N TYR A 56 -21.79 -1.32 0.47
CA TYR A 56 -20.53 -1.11 1.17
C TYR A 56 -19.79 0.14 0.65
N GLN A 57 -19.77 0.34 -0.67
CA GLN A 57 -19.18 1.54 -1.27
C GLN A 57 -19.92 2.83 -0.86
N GLN A 58 -21.27 2.83 -0.85
CA GLN A 58 -22.09 3.96 -0.42
C GLN A 58 -21.86 4.31 1.05
N LYS A 59 -21.87 3.32 1.95
CA LYS A 59 -21.54 3.56 3.37
C LYS A 59 -20.14 4.13 3.55
N ARG A 60 -19.19 3.71 2.72
CA ARG A 60 -17.81 4.25 2.75
C ARG A 60 -17.72 5.68 2.22
N THR A 61 -18.56 6.10 1.28
CA THR A 61 -18.63 7.50 0.83
C THR A 61 -19.32 8.41 1.84
N GLU A 62 -20.29 7.87 2.59
CA GLU A 62 -21.07 8.62 3.59
C GLU A 62 -20.37 8.72 4.95
N GLN A 63 -19.68 7.65 5.40
CA GLN A 63 -19.05 7.56 6.73
C GLN A 63 -17.65 8.17 6.82
N GLY A 64 -17.25 8.99 5.86
CA GLY A 64 -16.11 9.86 6.04
C GLY A 64 -15.03 9.70 5.00
N HIS A 65 -14.69 10.86 4.47
CA HIS A 65 -13.37 11.40 4.23
C HIS A 65 -12.25 10.85 5.13
N GLY A 66 -11.96 9.56 5.07
CA GLY A 66 -10.68 8.98 5.46
C GLY A 66 -9.75 8.99 4.25
N LYS A 67 -9.46 10.18 3.69
CA LYS A 67 -8.40 10.35 2.69
C LYS A 67 -7.04 10.03 3.33
N ARG A 68 -6.72 8.74 3.49
CA ARG A 68 -5.37 8.31 3.16
C ARG A 68 -5.38 8.21 1.65
N LYS A 69 -4.87 9.26 1.00
CA LYS A 69 -4.58 9.24 -0.44
C LYS A 69 -3.83 7.93 -0.72
N ALA A 70 -4.49 6.99 -1.39
CA ALA A 70 -3.79 6.01 -2.18
C ALA A 70 -3.14 6.84 -3.29
N GLY A 71 -1.88 7.20 -3.08
CA GLY A 71 -1.03 7.57 -4.19
C GLY A 71 -1.08 6.43 -5.18
N GLU A 72 -1.41 6.74 -6.43
CA GLU A 72 -0.88 5.98 -7.54
C GLU A 72 0.63 5.96 -7.37
N SER A 73 1.13 4.84 -6.86
CA SER A 73 2.55 4.57 -6.75
C SER A 73 2.79 3.26 -7.45
N SER A 74 2.96 3.38 -8.77
CA SER A 74 3.92 2.50 -9.43
C SER A 74 5.27 2.69 -8.73
N ASN A 75 5.95 1.57 -8.50
CA ASN A 75 7.29 1.43 -7.94
C ASN A 75 7.49 1.70 -6.44
N ASN A 76 7.25 0.63 -5.68
CA ASN A 76 8.31 -0.14 -5.04
C ASN A 76 9.41 0.67 -4.32
N LYS A 77 9.35 0.73 -2.98
CA LYS A 77 10.40 0.33 -2.02
C LYS A 77 10.19 1.00 -0.66
N ASN A 78 9.76 0.18 0.28
CA ASN A 78 10.25 0.09 1.66
C ASN A 78 10.93 1.35 2.23
N LYS A 79 10.23 2.17 3.03
CA LYS A 79 10.87 3.07 3.99
C LYS A 79 10.09 3.14 5.30
N LYS A 80 10.69 2.55 6.33
CA LYS A 80 10.46 2.86 7.74
C LYS A 80 10.50 4.38 7.92
N ALA A 81 9.36 4.98 8.20
CA ALA A 81 9.30 6.35 8.69
C ALA A 81 9.79 6.36 10.14
N ARG A 82 11.00 6.86 10.37
CA ARG A 82 11.33 7.50 11.65
C ARG A 82 10.82 8.93 11.54
N SER A 83 9.89 9.25 12.42
CA SER A 83 9.29 10.57 12.60
C SER A 83 10.39 11.62 12.85
N ASP A 84 10.33 12.74 12.15
CA ASP A 84 10.28 14.06 12.78
C ASP A 84 9.93 15.15 11.75
N GLY A 85 8.88 15.94 12.02
CA GLY A 85 8.68 17.26 11.41
C GLY A 85 8.19 17.31 9.97
N GLY A 86 6.95 16.91 9.72
CA GLY A 86 6.24 17.33 8.51
C GLY A 86 5.98 18.84 8.54
N GLN A 87 6.69 19.60 7.70
CA GLN A 87 6.33 20.93 7.16
C GLN A 87 7.47 21.35 6.19
N ASP A 88 7.15 21.87 5.00
CA ASP A 88 8.03 22.51 4.00
C ASP A 88 9.39 21.83 3.67
N LEU A 89 9.38 20.82 2.79
CA LEU A 89 10.57 20.38 2.05
C LEU A 89 10.53 21.04 0.66
N LYS A 90 11.28 22.12 0.45
CA LYS A 90 11.45 22.72 -0.88
C LYS A 90 12.17 21.73 -1.80
N ILE A 91 11.62 21.52 -2.99
CA ILE A 91 12.25 20.69 -4.03
C ILE A 91 13.49 21.43 -4.52
N CYS A 92 14.65 20.83 -4.35
CA CYS A 92 15.91 21.38 -4.86
C CYS A 92 15.98 21.20 -6.38
N GLN A 93 16.26 22.29 -7.11
CA GLN A 93 16.37 22.29 -8.57
C GLN A 93 17.61 21.56 -9.08
N GLU A 94 18.66 21.43 -8.27
CA GLU A 94 19.92 20.77 -8.68
C GLU A 94 19.88 19.25 -8.55
N CYS A 95 19.13 18.73 -7.55
CA CYS A 95 19.08 17.29 -7.27
C CYS A 95 17.70 16.65 -7.41
N GLY A 96 16.66 17.46 -7.63
CA GLY A 96 15.26 17.01 -7.77
C GLY A 96 14.64 16.43 -6.50
N LYS A 97 15.29 16.56 -5.33
CA LYS A 97 14.83 15.98 -4.06
C LYS A 97 14.45 17.07 -3.06
N GLY A 98 13.47 16.76 -2.21
CA GLY A 98 13.11 17.60 -1.08
C GLY A 98 14.12 17.44 0.06
N HIS A 99 14.73 18.53 0.50
CA HIS A 99 15.56 18.58 1.70
C HIS A 99 15.44 19.95 2.37
N ARG A 100 15.71 20.01 3.69
CA ARG A 100 15.87 21.27 4.41
C ARG A 100 17.35 21.64 4.44
N GLY A 101 17.67 22.90 4.17
CA GLY A 101 19.06 23.40 4.12
C GLY A 101 19.73 23.26 2.74
N LYS A 102 21.04 23.54 2.69
CA LYS A 102 21.83 23.59 1.46
C LYS A 102 21.89 22.22 0.77
N CYS A 103 21.82 22.22 -0.57
CA CYS A 103 22.00 20.99 -1.33
C CYS A 103 23.47 20.55 -1.22
N LEU A 104 23.68 19.29 -0.88
CA LEU A 104 25.01 18.65 -0.86
C LEU A 104 25.19 17.69 -2.05
N TYR A 105 24.31 17.79 -3.04
CA TYR A 105 24.38 16.98 -4.25
C TYR A 105 25.57 17.45 -5.10
N GLY A 106 26.42 16.52 -5.52
CA GLY A 106 27.60 16.83 -6.33
C GLY A 106 28.76 17.49 -5.58
N THR A 107 28.61 17.87 -4.31
CA THR A 107 29.66 18.55 -3.53
C THR A 107 30.74 17.61 -2.97
N GLY A 108 30.60 16.30 -3.15
CA GLY A 108 31.57 15.31 -2.67
C GLY A 108 31.67 15.21 -1.14
N VAL A 109 30.70 15.79 -0.42
CA VAL A 109 30.63 15.71 1.05
C VAL A 109 29.68 14.62 1.52
N CYS A 110 29.99 14.06 2.68
CA CYS A 110 29.19 13.01 3.28
C CYS A 110 27.90 13.56 3.89
N TYR A 111 26.75 13.13 3.38
CA TYR A 111 25.42 13.51 3.91
C TYR A 111 25.17 13.10 5.38
N LYS A 112 26.01 12.24 5.98
CA LYS A 112 25.88 11.80 7.38
C LYS A 112 26.75 12.58 8.36
N CYS A 113 27.96 12.98 7.96
CA CYS A 113 28.95 13.59 8.86
C CYS A 113 29.48 14.95 8.38
N GLY A 114 29.08 15.41 7.20
CA GLY A 114 29.46 16.72 6.65
C GLY A 114 30.90 16.84 6.13
N LYS A 115 31.72 15.77 6.22
CA LYS A 115 33.12 15.79 5.77
C LYS A 115 33.24 15.54 4.26
N GLN A 116 34.17 16.23 3.61
CA GLN A 116 34.53 16.01 2.20
C GLN A 116 35.33 14.71 2.00
N GLY A 117 35.31 14.18 0.79
CA GLY A 117 36.15 13.05 0.37
C GLY A 117 35.51 11.66 0.52
N HIS A 118 34.26 11.57 0.96
CA HIS A 118 33.49 10.32 0.94
C HIS A 118 31.98 10.57 0.91
N LEU A 119 31.22 9.60 0.38
CA LEU A 119 29.76 9.67 0.38
C LEU A 119 29.18 8.95 1.62
N ALA A 120 27.90 9.21 1.93
CA ALA A 120 27.20 8.58 3.07
C ALA A 120 27.20 7.04 3.08
N LYS A 121 27.44 6.42 1.91
CA LYS A 121 27.59 4.97 1.74
C LYS A 121 28.92 4.45 2.31
N GLU A 122 29.97 5.25 2.20
CA GLU A 122 31.35 4.93 2.61
C GLU A 122 31.67 5.52 3.99
N CYS A 123 30.71 6.20 4.60
CA CYS A 123 30.85 6.79 5.92
C CYS A 123 30.91 5.68 6.98
N GLN A 124 32.13 5.40 7.44
CA GLN A 124 32.40 4.49 8.56
C GLN A 124 32.00 5.08 9.92
N GLN A 125 31.60 6.36 9.97
CA GLN A 125 31.10 6.96 11.21
C GLN A 125 29.66 6.51 11.47
N ARG A 126 29.45 5.75 12.56
CA ARG A 126 28.14 5.69 13.22
C ARG A 126 27.76 7.11 13.59
N SER A 127 26.56 7.53 13.19
CA SER A 127 25.95 8.84 13.45
C SER A 127 26.51 9.51 14.71
N ASN A 128 27.52 10.35 14.54
CA ASN A 128 28.02 11.25 15.57
C ASN A 128 26.98 12.36 15.71
N GLN A 129 25.89 12.03 16.41
CA GLN A 129 25.31 13.02 17.30
C GLN A 129 26.48 13.48 18.20
N PRO A 130 26.78 14.78 18.32
CA PRO A 130 27.71 15.20 19.36
C PRO A 130 27.17 14.61 20.67
N PRO A 131 27.95 13.84 21.44
CA PRO A 131 27.51 13.42 22.75
C PRO A 131 27.24 14.72 23.50
N ASN A 132 25.96 14.97 23.77
CA ASN A 132 25.53 16.03 24.65
C ASN A 132 26.31 15.80 25.94
N GLN A 133 27.30 16.65 26.19
CA GLN A 133 28.29 16.50 27.23
C GLN A 133 27.60 16.73 28.57
N ARG A 134 26.84 15.73 29.05
CA ARG A 134 26.42 15.65 30.44
C ARG A 134 27.61 15.06 31.19
N VAL A 135 28.54 15.95 31.54
CA VAL A 135 29.50 15.72 32.62
C VAL A 135 28.70 15.18 33.80
N ILE A 136 28.86 13.90 34.13
CA ILE A 136 28.37 13.35 35.40
C ILE A 136 29.30 13.95 36.46
N ARG A 137 28.89 15.11 36.98
CA ARG A 137 29.46 15.68 38.20
C ARG A 137 28.91 14.85 39.36
N CYS A 138 29.71 13.92 39.87
CA CYS A 138 29.45 13.27 41.15
C CYS A 138 29.66 14.31 42.27
N TYR A 139 28.59 14.71 42.94
CA TYR A 139 28.66 15.39 44.22
C TYR A 139 27.78 14.65 45.22
N ASN A 140 28.32 13.60 45.82
CA ASN A 140 28.08 13.31 47.23
C ASN A 140 29.17 12.36 47.76
N CYS A 141 30.25 12.96 48.24
CA CYS A 141 31.06 12.39 49.32
C CYS A 141 30.93 13.35 50.50
N GLY A 142 30.19 12.91 51.51
CA GLY A 142 29.98 13.54 52.80
C GLY A 142 29.38 12.48 53.70
#